data_AF-A0A534Q2L3-F1
#
_entry.id   AF-A0A534Q2L3-F1
#
_cell.length_a   1.000
_cell.length_b   1.000
_cell.length_c   1.000
_cell.angle_alpha   90.00
_cell.angle_beta   90.00
_cell.angle_gamma   90.00
#
_symmetry.space_group_name_H-M   'P 1'
#
loop_
_entity.id
_entity.type
_entity.pdbx_description
1 polymer ?
#
loop_
_entity_poly.entity_id
_entity_poly.type
_entity_poly.pdbx_seq_one_letter_code
_entity_poly.pdbx_strand_id
1 'polypeptide(L)' 'MSVTIKLALEITVSDTALEDAMAEYDELSVEGLVREIVDKAIACDAVIVRVEDGPNTLEEYDQLTS' A
#
# COMPACT_ATOMS: atom_id res chain seq x y z
N MET A 1 6.91 -21.48 -16.13
CA MET A 1 8.16 -21.28 -15.37
C MET A 1 7.89 -20.13 -14.41
N SER A 2 8.03 -20.32 -13.10
CA SER A 2 7.75 -19.30 -12.10
C SER A 2 9.05 -18.59 -11.69
N VAL A 3 8.99 -17.26 -11.59
CA VAL A 3 10.12 -16.42 -11.16
C VAL A 3 9.70 -15.70 -9.90
N THR A 4 10.50 -15.83 -8.84
CA THR A 4 10.27 -15.11 -7.58
C THR A 4 11.12 -13.86 -7.57
N ILE A 5 10.47 -12.71 -7.42
CA ILE A 5 11.12 -11.40 -7.32
C ILE A 5 10.83 -10.85 -5.91
N LYS A 6 11.88 -10.43 -5.19
CA LYS A 6 11.75 -9.74 -3.90
C LYS A 6 11.97 -8.25 -4.11
N LEU A 7 11.05 -7.44 -3.61
CA LEU A 7 11.08 -5.98 -3.71
C LEU A 7 10.97 -5.39 -2.31
N ALA A 8 11.83 -4.42 -2.01
CA ALA A 8 11.66 -3.47 -0.90
C ALA A 8 11.37 -2.12 -1.56
N LEU A 9 10.24 -1.52 -1.22
CA LEU A 9 9.75 -0.28 -1.83
C LEU A 9 9.54 0.76 -0.73
N GLU A 10 10.13 1.92 -0.92
CA GLU A 10 9.86 3.12 -0.11
C GLU A 10 9.16 4.13 -1.02
N ILE A 11 8.00 4.63 -0.58
CA ILE A 11 7.18 5.57 -1.33
C ILE A 11 6.77 6.72 -0.42
N THR A 12 6.80 7.93 -0.98
CA THR A 12 6.26 9.13 -0.34
C THR A 12 5.05 9.57 -1.15
N VAL A 13 3.92 9.70 -0.48
CA VAL A 13 2.66 10.12 -1.09
C VAL A 13 2.18 11.36 -0.35
N SER A 14 1.59 12.31 -1.08
CA SER A 14 0.96 13.47 -0.45
C SER A 14 -0.34 13.06 0.24
N ASP A 15 -0.67 13.76 1.32
CA ASP A 15 -1.82 13.52 2.19
C ASP A 15 -3.12 13.23 1.44
N THR A 16 -3.53 14.12 0.53
CA THR A 16 -4.76 13.97 -0.26
C THR A 16 -4.72 12.75 -1.19
N ALA A 17 -3.54 12.42 -1.70
CA ALA A 17 -3.38 11.32 -2.65
C ALA A 17 -3.44 9.95 -1.97
N LEU A 18 -3.11 9.86 -0.67
CA LEU A 18 -3.23 8.62 0.09
C LEU A 18 -4.70 8.29 0.35
N GLU A 19 -5.48 9.26 0.84
CA GLU A 19 -6.92 9.10 1.05
C GLU A 19 -7.67 8.75 -0.24
N ASP A 20 -7.39 9.50 -1.32
CA ASP A 20 -8.00 9.26 -2.63
C ASP A 20 -7.71 7.84 -3.12
N ALA A 21 -6.47 7.36 -2.96
CA ALA A 21 -6.08 6.02 -3.38
C ALA A 21 -6.72 4.91 -2.52
N MET A 22 -6.79 5.08 -1.19
CA MET A 22 -7.45 4.11 -0.31
C MET A 22 -8.94 4.01 -0.62
N ALA A 23 -9.60 5.13 -0.94
CA ALA A 23 -11.00 5.15 -1.35
C ALA A 23 -11.23 4.53 -2.74
N GLU A 24 -10.35 4.80 -3.72
CA GLU A 24 -10.48 4.26 -5.09
C GLU A 24 -10.36 2.73 -5.12
N TYR A 25 -9.49 2.17 -4.27
CA TYR A 25 -9.24 0.73 -4.20
C TYR A 25 -10.09 -0.01 -3.16
N ASP A 26 -10.95 0.71 -2.42
CA ASP A 26 -11.77 0.17 -1.31
C ASP A 26 -10.92 -0.53 -0.23
N GLU A 27 -9.81 0.10 0.14
CA GLU A 27 -8.82 -0.46 1.06
C GLU A 27 -8.74 0.31 2.38
N LEU A 28 -8.57 -0.43 3.47
CA LEU A 28 -8.46 0.14 4.84
C LEU A 28 -7.02 0.20 5.34
N SER A 29 -6.06 -0.35 4.58
CA SER A 29 -4.64 -0.34 4.95
C SER A 29 -3.74 -0.05 3.75
N VAL A 30 -2.57 0.54 4.01
CA VAL A 30 -1.54 0.80 2.99
C VAL A 30 -1.00 -0.53 2.43
N GLU A 31 -0.86 -1.56 3.27
CA GLU A 31 -0.49 -2.90 2.82
C GLU A 31 -1.49 -3.49 1.80
N GLY A 32 -2.79 -3.34 2.08
CA GLY A 32 -3.88 -3.75 1.20
C GLY A 32 -3.86 -2.99 -0.12
N LEU A 33 -3.76 -1.66 -0.05
CA LEU A 33 -3.64 -0.79 -1.22
C LEU A 33 -2.48 -1.20 -2.14
N VAL A 34 -1.27 -1.37 -1.57
CA VAL A 34 -0.09 -1.74 -2.35
C VAL A 34 -0.24 -3.14 -2.95
N ARG A 35 -0.86 -4.07 -2.23
CA ARG A 35 -1.16 -5.41 -2.75
C ARG A 35 -2.08 -5.32 -3.97
N GLU A 36 -3.17 -4.57 -3.89
CA GLU A 36 -4.12 -4.42 -4.99
C GLU A 36 -3.51 -3.72 -6.20
N ILE A 37 -2.67 -2.70 -5.99
CA ILE A 37 -1.94 -2.03 -7.06
C ILE A 37 -1.01 -3.03 -7.78
N VAL A 38 -0.23 -3.81 -7.02
CA VAL A 38 0.72 -4.78 -7.59
C VAL A 38 0.00 -5.93 -8.30
N ASP A 39 -1.10 -6.43 -7.73
CA ASP A 39 -1.92 -7.45 -8.37
C ASP A 39 -2.50 -6.95 -9.71
N LYS A 40 -3.13 -5.78 -9.73
CA LYS A 40 -3.72 -5.23 -10.95
C LYS A 40 -2.68 -4.83 -12.00
N ALA A 41 -1.52 -4.31 -11.59
CA ALA A 41 -0.51 -3.80 -12.52
C ALA A 41 0.40 -4.90 -13.09
N ILE A 42 0.69 -5.96 -12.32
CA ILE A 42 1.70 -6.97 -12.66
C ILE A 42 1.11 -8.39 -12.71
N ALA A 43 -0.18 -8.57 -12.36
CA ALA A 43 -0.87 -9.88 -12.29
C ALA A 43 -0.11 -10.88 -11.41
N CYS A 44 0.24 -10.44 -10.20
CA CYS A 44 1.02 -11.22 -9.25
C CYS A 44 0.12 -12.00 -8.30
N ASP A 45 0.15 -13.33 -8.40
CA ASP A 45 -0.51 -14.20 -7.41
C ASP A 45 0.26 -14.19 -6.07
N ALA A 46 -0.48 -14.22 -4.95
CA ALA A 46 0.03 -14.35 -3.58
C ALA A 46 1.03 -13.26 -3.14
N VAL A 47 0.69 -11.99 -3.38
CA VAL A 47 1.46 -10.83 -2.91
C VAL A 47 1.46 -10.76 -1.37
N ILE A 48 2.66 -10.66 -0.79
CA ILE A 48 2.88 -10.35 0.63
C ILE A 48 3.44 -8.94 0.70
N VAL A 49 2.70 -8.03 1.32
CA VAL A 49 3.15 -6.65 1.58
C VAL A 49 3.27 -6.48 3.08
N ARG A 50 4.28 -5.71 3.51
CA ARG A 50 4.46 -5.33 4.90
C ARG A 50 4.90 -3.88 4.99
N VAL A 51 4.24 -3.08 5.81
CA VAL A 51 4.71 -1.75 6.22
C VAL A 51 5.75 -1.94 7.32
N GLU A 52 6.99 -1.52 7.05
CA GLU A 52 8.09 -1.62 8.03
C GLU A 52 8.26 -0.34 8.86
N ASP A 53 7.82 0.81 8.35
CA ASP A 53 7.85 2.11 9.02
C ASP A 53 6.76 3.04 8.46
N GLY A 54 6.22 3.97 9.29
CA GLY A 54 5.11 4.86 8.94
C GLY A 54 3.69 4.31 9.24
N PRO A 55 2.64 5.11 8.98
CA PRO A 55 1.25 4.74 9.28
C PRO A 55 0.70 3.74 8.26
N ASN A 56 0.04 2.69 8.73
CA ASN A 56 -0.62 1.69 7.88
C ASN A 56 -2.12 1.95 7.71
N THR A 57 -2.72 2.81 8.52
CA THR A 57 -4.15 3.18 8.44
C THR A 57 -4.33 4.70 8.45
N LEU A 58 -5.49 5.19 7.97
CA LEU A 58 -5.83 6.62 8.06
C LEU A 58 -5.87 7.11 9.52
N GLU A 59 -6.31 6.27 10.44
CA GLU A 59 -6.38 6.59 11.88
C GLU A 59 -4.99 6.76 12.51
N GLU A 60 -4.00 5.98 12.07
CA GLU A 60 -2.59 6.16 12.46
C GLU A 60 -1.98 7.41 11.81
N TYR A 61 -2.37 7.69 10.57
CA TYR A 61 -1.95 8.87 9.84
C TYR A 61 -2.45 10.17 10.50
N ASP A 62 -3.72 10.25 10.87
CA ASP A 62 -4.33 11.40 11.56
C ASP A 62 -3.65 11.72 12.90
N GLN A 63 -3.12 10.71 13.59
CA GLN A 63 -2.38 10.88 14.84
C GLN A 63 -1.00 11.53 14.65
N LEU A 64 -0.41 11.42 13.45
CA LEU A 64 0.88 12.01 13.12
C LEU A 64 0.78 13.47 12.69
N THR A 65 -0.38 13.87 12.17
CA THR A 65 -0.64 15.22 11.64
C THR A 65 -1.41 16.14 12.60
N SER A 66 -1.92 15.59 13.72
CA SER A 66 -2.62 16.32 14.80
C SER A 66 -1.69 17.09 15.75
#